data_AF-A0A968TWN8-F1
#
_entry.id   AF-A0A968TWN8-F1
#
_cell.length_a   1.000
_cell.length_b   1.000
_cell.length_c   1.000
_cell.angle_alpha   90.00
_cell.angle_beta   90.00
_cell.angle_gamma   90.00
#
_symmetry.space_group_name_H-M   'P 1'
#
loop_
_entity.id
_entity.type
_entity.pdbx_description
1 polymer ?
#
loop_
_entity_poly.entity_id
_entity_poly.type
_entity_poly.pdbx_seq_one_letter_code
_entity_poly.pdbx_strand_id
1 'polypeptide(L)'
;MNSDTAALLINSATALGGISLGGLISLVILRVQLKNQAREQERERLWNLRRDVFLESAQAIAAAQMALGSIARQDLELGRVQEQLSASAAALSKFQLVASEQTLLAIGKYRDFFVSRSMDVLKMRFRADLVRDTISSQKDLMSKLEQRSGYLRTLREQLAGSEELREMAVVDLRLVQQELESAVDRMERLCEKQKQVAQELGQAVYQRLEAQEEVGEVVIQIRREIELPLEPERYKKYLKDCRERHSSHVTEMYGGFDDFLAELETL
;
A
#
# COMPACT_ATOMS: atom_id res chain seq x y z
N MET A 1 -74.95 -4.49 62.21
CA MET A 1 -73.69 -4.47 61.45
C MET A 1 -73.53 -3.08 60.88
N ASN A 2 -72.57 -2.31 61.41
CA ASN A 2 -72.47 -0.87 61.18
C ASN A 2 -71.94 -0.58 59.77
N SER A 3 -72.57 0.37 59.07
CA SER A 3 -72.16 0.83 57.73
C SER A 3 -70.67 1.17 57.64
N ASP A 4 -70.08 1.64 58.74
CA ASP A 4 -68.68 2.04 58.83
C ASP A 4 -67.70 0.86 58.72
N THR A 5 -68.09 -0.34 59.17
CA THR A 5 -67.25 -1.55 59.05
C THR A 5 -67.23 -2.09 57.62
N ALA A 6 -68.31 -1.94 56.86
CA ALA A 6 -68.37 -2.31 55.45
C ALA A 6 -67.55 -1.33 54.58
N ALA A 7 -67.60 -0.03 54.88
CA ALA A 7 -66.79 0.98 54.19
C ALA A 7 -65.28 0.76 54.40
N LEU A 8 -64.87 0.38 55.62
CA LEU A 8 -63.45 0.10 55.93
C LEU A 8 -62.92 -1.14 55.18
N LEU A 9 -63.76 -2.18 55.03
CA LEU A 9 -63.43 -3.40 54.28
C LEU A 9 -63.35 -3.15 52.77
N ILE A 10 -64.25 -2.32 52.23
CA ILE A 10 -64.22 -1.94 50.80
C ILE A 10 -62.98 -1.09 50.49
N ASN A 11 -62.64 -0.14 51.36
CA ASN A 11 -61.45 0.71 51.19
C ASN A 11 -60.12 -0.06 51.33
N SER A 12 -60.07 -1.07 52.21
CA SER A 12 -58.87 -1.92 52.35
C SER A 12 -58.72 -2.91 51.20
N ALA A 13 -59.82 -3.46 50.66
CA ALA A 13 -59.81 -4.31 49.48
C ALA A 13 -59.40 -3.54 48.21
N THR A 14 -59.88 -2.32 48.02
CA THR A 14 -59.46 -1.46 46.89
C THR A 14 -58.01 -1.00 47.04
N ALA A 15 -57.54 -0.71 48.26
CA ALA A 15 -56.13 -0.38 48.51
C ALA A 15 -55.19 -1.56 48.21
N LEU A 16 -55.51 -2.77 48.69
CA LEU A 16 -54.72 -3.99 48.40
C LEU A 16 -54.74 -4.36 46.91
N GLY A 17 -55.88 -4.20 46.25
CA GLY A 17 -56.01 -4.37 44.81
C GLY A 17 -55.13 -3.38 44.03
N GLY A 18 -55.13 -2.11 44.44
CA GLY A 18 -54.29 -1.06 43.86
C GLY A 18 -52.79 -1.34 44.02
N ILE A 19 -52.34 -1.78 45.20
CA ILE A 19 -50.93 -2.13 45.46
C ILE A 19 -50.50 -3.34 44.61
N SER A 20 -51.36 -4.35 44.50
CA SER A 20 -51.07 -5.57 43.72
C SER A 20 -50.98 -5.28 42.22
N LEU A 21 -51.93 -4.49 41.69
CA LEU A 21 -51.94 -4.07 40.29
C LEU A 21 -50.74 -3.15 39.98
N GLY A 22 -50.44 -2.20 40.87
CA GLY A 22 -49.28 -1.32 40.76
C GLY A 22 -47.95 -2.08 40.76
N GLY A 23 -47.82 -3.13 41.57
CA GLY A 23 -46.66 -4.02 41.58
C GLY A 23 -46.46 -4.77 40.26
N LEU A 24 -47.53 -5.31 39.66
CA LEU A 24 -47.47 -5.99 38.37
C LEU A 24 -47.09 -5.05 37.22
N ILE A 25 -47.68 -3.85 37.17
CA ILE A 25 -47.32 -2.83 36.17
C ILE A 25 -45.85 -2.42 36.33
N SER A 26 -45.40 -2.21 37.58
CA SER A 26 -44.00 -1.88 37.87
C SER A 26 -43.03 -2.96 37.40
N LEU A 27 -43.37 -4.24 37.58
CA LEU A 27 -42.56 -5.36 37.09
C LEU A 27 -42.47 -5.41 35.56
N VAL A 28 -43.56 -5.12 34.84
CA VAL A 28 -43.57 -5.05 33.37
C VAL A 28 -42.69 -3.90 32.88
N ILE A 29 -42.85 -2.70 33.47
CA ILE A 29 -42.03 -1.53 33.13
C ILE A 29 -40.55 -1.81 33.40
N LEU A 30 -40.22 -2.39 34.57
CA LEU A 30 -38.85 -2.74 34.93
C LEU A 30 -38.24 -3.73 33.93
N ARG A 31 -38.99 -4.76 33.51
CA ARG A 31 -38.51 -5.71 32.48
C ARG A 31 -38.26 -5.04 31.13
N VAL A 32 -39.14 -4.14 30.71
CA VAL A 32 -38.96 -3.38 29.45
C VAL A 32 -37.74 -2.47 29.55
N GLN A 33 -37.55 -1.79 30.69
CA GLN A 33 -36.38 -0.94 30.94
C GLN A 33 -35.08 -1.74 30.92
N LEU A 34 -35.01 -2.87 31.64
CA LEU A 34 -33.83 -3.75 31.65
C LEU A 34 -33.53 -4.30 30.25
N LYS A 35 -34.56 -4.66 29.48
CA LYS A 35 -34.39 -5.13 28.09
C LYS A 35 -33.86 -4.02 27.17
N ASN A 36 -34.36 -2.80 27.32
CA ASN A 36 -33.88 -1.65 26.55
C ASN A 36 -32.44 -1.31 26.94
N GLN A 37 -32.12 -1.28 28.24
CA GLN A 37 -30.78 -1.04 28.75
C GLN A 37 -29.78 -2.11 28.26
N ALA A 38 -30.17 -3.39 28.26
CA ALA A 38 -29.33 -4.46 27.72
C ALA A 38 -29.08 -4.30 26.21
N ARG A 39 -30.09 -3.87 25.44
CA ARG A 39 -29.95 -3.58 24.01
C ARG A 39 -29.07 -2.36 23.74
N GLU A 40 -29.20 -1.31 24.55
CA GLU A 40 -28.37 -0.12 24.45
C GLU A 40 -26.90 -0.44 24.77
N GLN A 41 -26.65 -1.21 25.82
CA GLN A 41 -25.29 -1.68 26.16
C GLN A 41 -24.69 -2.56 25.06
N GLU A 42 -25.47 -3.46 24.47
CA GLU A 42 -24.97 -4.30 23.37
C GLU A 42 -24.67 -3.46 22.12
N ARG A 43 -25.55 -2.50 21.80
CA ARG A 43 -25.31 -1.55 20.69
C ARG A 43 -24.05 -0.72 20.94
N GLU A 44 -23.85 -0.23 22.16
CA GLU A 44 -22.67 0.54 22.54
C GLU A 44 -21.39 -0.29 22.45
N ARG A 45 -21.41 -1.55 22.92
CA ARG A 45 -20.29 -2.49 22.79
C ARG A 45 -19.94 -2.75 21.33
N LEU A 46 -20.94 -3.06 20.50
CA LEU A 46 -20.73 -3.30 19.07
C LEU A 46 -20.21 -2.05 18.36
N TRP A 47 -20.72 -0.87 18.70
CA TRP A 47 -20.26 0.39 18.14
C TRP A 47 -18.80 0.69 18.51
N ASN A 48 -18.43 0.51 19.78
CA ASN A 48 -17.04 0.65 20.24
C ASN A 48 -16.12 -0.34 19.51
N LEU A 49 -16.52 -1.61 19.41
CA LEU A 49 -15.76 -2.63 18.71
C LEU A 49 -15.57 -2.28 17.22
N ARG A 50 -16.63 -1.84 16.54
CA ARG A 50 -16.55 -1.39 15.14
C ARG A 50 -15.61 -0.21 14.97
N ARG A 51 -15.74 0.79 15.84
CA ARG A 51 -14.89 1.99 15.80
C ARG A 51 -13.42 1.61 15.92
N ASP A 52 -13.07 0.76 16.88
CA ASP A 52 -11.69 0.38 17.15
C ASP A 52 -11.11 -0.43 15.97
N VAL A 53 -11.88 -1.41 15.44
CA VAL A 53 -11.47 -2.21 14.27
C VAL A 53 -11.32 -1.35 13.01
N PHE A 54 -12.26 -0.43 12.76
CA PHE A 54 -12.22 0.41 11.56
C PHE A 54 -11.11 1.45 11.61
N LEU A 55 -10.80 2.00 12.79
CA LEU A 55 -9.68 2.94 12.94
C LEU A 55 -8.34 2.24 12.68
N GLU A 56 -8.12 1.08 13.30
CA GLU A 56 -6.94 0.24 13.07
C GLU A 56 -6.82 -0.13 11.58
N SER A 57 -7.94 -0.47 10.95
CA SER A 57 -7.97 -0.81 9.53
C SER A 57 -7.70 0.36 8.61
N ALA A 58 -8.21 1.55 8.92
CA ALA A 58 -7.91 2.76 8.14
C ALA A 58 -6.41 3.09 8.18
N GLN A 59 -5.77 2.92 9.35
CA GLN A 59 -4.32 3.03 9.49
C GLN A 59 -3.60 1.97 8.66
N ALA A 60 -4.07 0.72 8.69
CA ALA A 60 -3.49 -0.36 7.90
C ALA A 60 -3.60 -0.12 6.39
N ILE A 61 -4.72 0.43 5.90
CA ILE A 61 -4.92 0.82 4.49
C ILE A 61 -3.93 1.91 4.10
N ALA A 62 -3.80 2.96 4.93
CA ALA A 62 -2.86 4.06 4.68
C ALA A 62 -1.40 3.57 4.69
N ALA A 63 -1.04 2.73 5.67
CA ALA A 63 0.28 2.11 5.76
C ALA A 63 0.57 1.23 4.53
N ALA A 64 -0.40 0.44 4.09
CA ALA A 64 -0.29 -0.38 2.90
C ALA A 64 -0.01 0.51 1.68
N GLN A 65 -0.83 1.56 1.45
CA GLN A 65 -0.63 2.51 0.36
C GLN A 65 0.78 3.14 0.37
N MET A 66 1.28 3.54 1.54
CA MET A 66 2.64 4.09 1.69
C MET A 66 3.71 3.05 1.38
N ALA A 67 3.56 1.82 1.89
CA ALA A 67 4.50 0.71 1.64
C ALA A 67 4.68 0.46 0.13
N LEU A 68 3.67 0.71 -0.67
CA LEU A 68 3.70 0.47 -2.11
C LEU A 68 4.37 1.57 -2.89
N GLY A 69 4.19 2.82 -2.47
CA GLY A 69 5.04 3.91 -2.94
C GLY A 69 6.51 3.61 -2.65
N SER A 70 6.79 2.92 -1.53
CA SER A 70 8.14 2.48 -1.20
C SER A 70 8.65 1.28 -2.02
N ILE A 71 7.80 0.51 -2.71
CA ILE A 71 8.28 -0.56 -3.62
C ILE A 71 9.11 0.02 -4.76
N ALA A 72 8.74 1.21 -5.24
CA ALA A 72 9.47 1.88 -6.32
C ALA A 72 10.92 2.20 -5.94
N ARG A 73 11.18 2.32 -4.64
CA ARG A 73 12.49 2.67 -4.11
C ARG A 73 13.44 1.49 -4.24
N GLN A 74 14.52 1.75 -4.96
CA GLN A 74 15.44 0.68 -5.29
C GLN A 74 16.42 0.30 -4.19
N ASP A 75 16.52 1.13 -3.15
CA ASP A 75 17.36 0.96 -1.97
C ASP A 75 16.68 0.12 -0.87
N LEU A 76 15.38 -0.16 -1.01
CA LEU A 76 14.58 -0.78 0.04
C LEU A 76 14.50 -2.29 -0.15
N GLU A 77 14.75 -3.04 0.92
CA GLU A 77 14.59 -4.51 0.92
C GLU A 77 13.12 -4.90 0.75
N LEU A 78 12.84 -5.76 -0.23
CA LEU A 78 11.49 -6.26 -0.50
C LEU A 78 10.87 -6.99 0.71
N GLY A 79 11.70 -7.60 1.56
CA GLY A 79 11.25 -8.26 2.79
C GLY A 79 10.50 -7.30 3.73
N ARG A 80 11.00 -6.07 3.90
CA ARG A 80 10.35 -5.05 4.75
C ARG A 80 9.00 -4.62 4.21
N VAL A 81 8.88 -4.48 2.89
CA VAL A 81 7.59 -4.18 2.24
C VAL A 81 6.63 -5.34 2.49
N GLN A 82 7.07 -6.57 2.31
CA GLN A 82 6.24 -7.75 2.52
C GLN A 82 5.73 -7.85 3.96
N GLU A 83 6.57 -7.56 4.94
CA GLU A 83 6.18 -7.50 6.36
C GLU A 83 5.08 -6.46 6.59
N GLN A 84 5.25 -5.25 6.06
CA GLN A 84 4.25 -4.17 6.17
C GLN A 84 2.91 -4.57 5.53
N LEU A 85 2.95 -5.14 4.32
CA LEU A 85 1.74 -5.59 3.63
C LEU A 85 1.05 -6.74 4.37
N SER A 86 1.81 -7.65 4.96
CA SER A 86 1.28 -8.77 5.76
C SER A 86 0.60 -8.26 7.04
N ALA A 87 1.21 -7.29 7.73
CA ALA A 87 0.61 -6.64 8.88
C ALA A 87 -0.70 -5.93 8.52
N SER A 88 -0.74 -5.21 7.40
CA SER A 88 -1.96 -4.58 6.90
C SER A 88 -3.04 -5.61 6.56
N ALA A 89 -2.68 -6.74 5.92
CA ALA A 89 -3.63 -7.81 5.63
C ALA A 89 -4.22 -8.43 6.89
N ALA A 90 -3.41 -8.63 7.94
CA ALA A 90 -3.89 -9.12 9.22
C ALA A 90 -4.90 -8.16 9.86
N ALA A 91 -4.62 -6.85 9.88
CA ALA A 91 -5.58 -5.85 10.35
C ALA A 91 -6.90 -5.86 9.55
N LEU A 92 -6.82 -5.95 8.22
CA LEU A 92 -8.00 -6.00 7.35
C LEU A 92 -8.86 -7.26 7.55
N SER A 93 -8.28 -8.37 8.00
CA SER A 93 -9.04 -9.60 8.27
C SER A 93 -10.09 -9.41 9.39
N LYS A 94 -9.84 -8.49 10.33
CA LYS A 94 -10.76 -8.20 11.44
C LYS A 94 -12.11 -7.64 10.98
N PHE A 95 -12.19 -7.03 9.79
CA PHE A 95 -13.45 -6.58 9.20
C PHE A 95 -14.47 -7.71 9.08
N GLN A 96 -14.03 -8.94 8.81
CA GLN A 96 -14.91 -10.11 8.64
C GLN A 96 -15.75 -10.40 9.88
N LEU A 97 -15.34 -9.92 11.05
CA LEU A 97 -16.04 -10.14 12.31
C LEU A 97 -17.14 -9.11 12.60
N VAL A 98 -16.99 -7.87 12.10
CA VAL A 98 -17.79 -6.73 12.58
C VAL A 98 -18.51 -5.93 11.49
N ALA A 99 -18.06 -6.06 10.25
CA ALA A 99 -18.55 -5.27 9.13
C ALA A 99 -19.82 -5.90 8.51
N SER A 100 -20.69 -5.05 7.96
CA SER A 100 -21.78 -5.50 7.10
C SER A 100 -21.25 -6.03 5.77
N GLU A 101 -22.12 -6.76 5.08
CA GLU A 101 -21.85 -7.31 3.75
C GLU A 101 -21.41 -6.24 2.75
N GLN A 102 -22.03 -5.05 2.74
CA GLN A 102 -21.68 -3.97 1.81
C GLN A 102 -20.25 -3.47 2.03
N THR A 103 -19.86 -3.32 3.30
CA THR A 103 -18.50 -2.93 3.69
C THR A 103 -17.50 -4.03 3.31
N LEU A 104 -17.84 -5.31 3.54
CA LEU A 104 -16.99 -6.43 3.14
C LEU A 104 -16.79 -6.51 1.63
N LEU A 105 -17.82 -6.25 0.83
CA LEU A 105 -17.72 -6.20 -0.63
C LEU A 105 -16.82 -5.05 -1.10
N ALA A 106 -16.93 -3.86 -0.50
CA ALA A 106 -16.07 -2.73 -0.82
C ALA A 106 -14.59 -3.03 -0.49
N ILE A 107 -14.33 -3.63 0.67
CA ILE A 107 -12.98 -4.04 1.08
C ILE A 107 -12.44 -5.14 0.19
N GLY A 108 -13.27 -6.11 -0.20
CA GLY A 108 -12.91 -7.17 -1.14
C GLY A 108 -12.45 -6.60 -2.48
N LYS A 109 -13.23 -5.68 -3.06
CA LYS A 109 -12.87 -4.98 -4.30
C LYS A 109 -11.56 -4.21 -4.17
N TYR A 110 -11.42 -3.43 -3.10
CA TYR A 110 -10.19 -2.72 -2.80
C TYR A 110 -8.99 -3.67 -2.71
N ARG A 111 -9.13 -4.78 -1.97
CA ARG A 111 -8.05 -5.76 -1.78
C ARG A 111 -7.65 -6.40 -3.10
N ASP A 112 -8.60 -6.85 -3.90
CA ASP A 112 -8.32 -7.53 -5.17
C ASP A 112 -7.65 -6.58 -6.16
N PHE A 113 -8.15 -5.34 -6.25
CA PHE A 113 -7.50 -4.27 -7.01
C PHE A 113 -6.07 -4.03 -6.49
N PHE A 114 -5.93 -3.89 -5.18
CA PHE A 114 -4.66 -3.58 -4.52
C PHE A 114 -3.62 -4.67 -4.77
N VAL A 115 -3.98 -5.94 -4.62
CA VAL A 115 -3.07 -7.08 -4.84
C VAL A 115 -2.63 -7.10 -6.30
N SER A 116 -3.58 -7.00 -7.24
CA SER A 116 -3.31 -6.99 -8.67
C SER A 116 -2.29 -5.90 -9.04
N ARG A 117 -2.53 -4.65 -8.63
CA ARG A 117 -1.61 -3.54 -8.93
C ARG A 117 -0.28 -3.63 -8.20
N SER A 118 -0.25 -4.24 -7.01
CA SER A 118 1.02 -4.46 -6.31
C SER A 118 1.91 -5.44 -7.07
N MET A 119 1.31 -6.47 -7.68
CA MET A 119 2.06 -7.41 -8.52
C MET A 119 2.63 -6.76 -9.77
N ASP A 120 1.88 -5.83 -10.40
CA ASP A 120 2.38 -5.05 -11.54
C ASP A 120 3.62 -4.23 -11.15
N VAL A 121 3.57 -3.52 -10.03
CA VAL A 121 4.71 -2.72 -9.53
C VAL A 121 5.88 -3.62 -9.15
N LEU A 122 5.63 -4.73 -8.45
CA LEU A 122 6.67 -5.70 -8.08
C LEU A 122 7.36 -6.28 -9.32
N LYS A 123 6.59 -6.65 -10.36
CA LYS A 123 7.16 -7.15 -11.62
C LYS A 123 8.10 -6.13 -12.25
N MET A 124 7.72 -4.85 -12.29
CA MET A 124 8.59 -3.80 -12.82
C MET A 124 9.81 -3.57 -11.92
N ARG A 125 9.63 -3.65 -10.60
CA ARG A 125 10.71 -3.56 -9.63
C ARG A 125 11.77 -4.65 -9.84
N PHE A 126 11.35 -5.91 -9.99
CA PHE A 126 12.23 -7.03 -10.30
C PHE A 126 13.01 -6.82 -11.60
N ARG A 127 12.35 -6.31 -12.65
CA ARG A 127 13.04 -5.99 -13.91
C ARG A 127 14.11 -4.91 -13.70
N ALA A 128 13.81 -3.91 -12.87
CA ALA A 128 14.74 -2.84 -12.57
C ALA A 128 15.96 -3.33 -11.78
N ASP A 129 15.76 -4.22 -10.81
CA ASP A 129 16.84 -4.87 -10.07
C ASP A 129 17.72 -5.73 -10.99
N LEU A 130 17.12 -6.54 -11.88
CA LEU A 130 17.89 -7.36 -12.81
C LEU A 130 18.77 -6.52 -13.73
N VAL A 131 18.25 -5.40 -14.25
CA VAL A 131 19.04 -4.48 -15.09
C VAL A 131 20.19 -3.86 -14.29
N ARG A 132 19.93 -3.43 -13.05
CA ARG A 132 20.96 -2.88 -12.16
C ARG A 132 22.06 -3.91 -11.88
N ASP A 133 21.71 -5.13 -11.54
CA ASP A 133 22.67 -6.19 -11.22
C ASP A 133 23.52 -6.54 -12.46
N THR A 134 22.90 -6.52 -13.64
CA THR A 134 23.60 -6.70 -14.92
C THR A 134 24.57 -5.54 -15.19
N ILE A 135 24.16 -4.29 -14.94
CA ILE A 135 25.04 -3.11 -15.04
C ILE A 135 26.23 -3.25 -14.08
N SER A 136 25.99 -3.65 -12.82
CA SER A 136 27.05 -3.84 -11.84
C SER A 136 28.06 -4.90 -12.30
N SER A 137 27.56 -6.05 -12.75
CA SER A 137 28.40 -7.13 -13.28
C SER A 137 29.21 -6.70 -14.51
N GLN A 138 28.61 -5.88 -15.39
CA GLN A 138 29.26 -5.35 -16.58
C GLN A 138 30.34 -4.31 -16.21
N LYS A 139 30.11 -3.46 -15.20
CA LYS A 139 31.13 -2.52 -14.67
C LYS A 139 32.35 -3.28 -14.13
N ASP A 140 32.12 -4.36 -13.39
CA ASP A 140 33.19 -5.21 -12.86
C ASP A 140 34.01 -5.86 -13.98
N LEU A 141 33.35 -6.32 -15.06
CA LEU A 141 34.03 -6.86 -16.24
C LEU A 141 34.90 -5.79 -16.92
N MET A 142 34.35 -4.59 -17.15
CA MET A 142 35.11 -3.49 -17.75
C MET A 142 36.34 -3.14 -16.93
N SER A 143 36.20 -3.01 -15.60
CA SER A 143 37.33 -2.73 -14.71
C SER A 143 38.43 -3.80 -14.80
N LYS A 144 38.06 -5.09 -14.88
CA LYS A 144 39.02 -6.19 -15.07
C LYS A 144 39.72 -6.12 -16.44
N LEU A 145 38.99 -5.79 -17.50
CA LEU A 145 39.55 -5.63 -18.84
C LEU A 145 40.51 -4.43 -18.91
N GLU A 146 40.17 -3.31 -18.28
CA GLU A 146 41.04 -2.15 -18.14
C GLU A 146 42.33 -2.47 -17.38
N GLN A 147 42.22 -3.19 -16.26
CA GLN A 147 43.37 -3.64 -15.48
C GLN A 147 44.29 -4.56 -16.31
N ARG A 148 43.69 -5.52 -17.04
CA ARG A 148 44.44 -6.43 -17.92
C ARG A 148 45.12 -5.68 -19.07
N SER A 149 44.42 -4.73 -19.68
CA SER A 149 44.96 -3.85 -20.73
C SER A 149 46.15 -3.04 -20.22
N GLY A 150 46.04 -2.47 -19.01
CA GLY A 150 47.13 -1.76 -18.34
C GLY A 150 48.35 -2.65 -18.11
N TYR A 151 48.13 -3.86 -17.58
CA TYR A 151 49.20 -4.85 -17.37
C TYR A 151 49.90 -5.23 -18.68
N LEU A 152 49.15 -5.52 -19.75
CA LEU A 152 49.72 -5.88 -21.05
C LEU A 152 50.53 -4.74 -21.68
N ARG A 153 50.13 -3.48 -21.47
CA ARG A 153 50.92 -2.31 -21.88
C ARG A 153 52.26 -2.26 -21.15
N THR A 154 52.25 -2.42 -19.83
CA THR A 154 53.49 -2.44 -19.02
C THR A 154 54.39 -3.61 -19.39
N LEU A 155 53.82 -4.80 -19.60
CA LEU A 155 54.57 -5.99 -20.01
C LEU A 155 55.26 -5.77 -21.38
N ARG A 156 54.52 -5.20 -22.34
CA ARG A 156 55.06 -4.85 -23.66
C ARG A 156 56.24 -3.88 -23.58
N GLU A 157 56.21 -2.91 -22.67
CA GLU A 157 57.30 -1.94 -22.47
C GLU A 157 58.54 -2.59 -21.83
N GLN A 158 58.36 -3.60 -20.98
CA GLN A 158 59.44 -4.29 -20.26
C GLN A 158 60.13 -5.39 -21.08
N LEU A 159 59.51 -5.91 -22.13
CA LEU A 159 60.03 -6.99 -22.98
C LEU A 159 61.10 -6.52 -23.98
N ALA A 160 62.17 -5.89 -23.50
CA ALA A 160 63.22 -5.26 -24.32
C ALA A 160 64.09 -6.23 -25.15
N GLY A 161 63.92 -7.56 -25.03
CA GLY A 161 64.82 -8.55 -25.65
C GLY A 161 64.17 -9.74 -26.34
N SER A 162 62.84 -9.82 -26.41
CA SER A 162 62.13 -10.91 -27.10
C SER A 162 61.03 -10.35 -27.99
N GLU A 163 61.31 -10.34 -29.30
CA GLU A 163 60.40 -9.82 -30.32
C GLU A 163 59.11 -10.64 -30.39
N GLU A 164 59.22 -11.97 -30.27
CA GLU A 164 58.08 -12.90 -30.24
C GLU A 164 57.12 -12.63 -29.07
N LEU A 165 57.65 -12.43 -27.85
CA LEU A 165 56.82 -12.11 -26.69
C LEU A 165 56.15 -10.73 -26.82
N ARG A 166 56.82 -9.78 -27.49
CA ARG A 166 56.28 -8.45 -27.75
C ARG A 166 55.14 -8.49 -28.78
N GLU A 167 55.27 -9.29 -29.83
CA GLU A 167 54.20 -9.51 -30.81
C GLU A 167 52.97 -10.17 -30.18
N MET A 168 53.17 -11.20 -29.35
CA MET A 168 52.10 -11.85 -28.62
C MET A 168 51.35 -10.86 -27.70
N ALA A 169 52.08 -10.01 -26.97
CA ALA A 169 51.47 -8.97 -26.13
C ALA A 169 50.65 -7.94 -26.95
N VAL A 170 51.04 -7.64 -28.19
CA VAL A 170 50.27 -6.76 -29.09
C VAL A 170 48.97 -7.43 -29.52
N VAL A 171 49.00 -8.72 -29.85
CA VAL A 171 47.79 -9.48 -30.22
C VAL A 171 46.82 -9.55 -29.05
N ASP A 172 47.29 -9.92 -27.86
CA ASP A 172 46.48 -9.97 -26.65
C ASP A 172 45.88 -8.61 -26.29
N LEU A 173 46.67 -7.53 -26.43
CA LEU A 173 46.20 -6.19 -26.16
C LEU A 173 45.08 -5.77 -27.13
N ARG A 174 45.20 -6.12 -28.43
CA ARG A 174 44.12 -5.88 -29.41
C ARG A 174 42.86 -6.65 -29.06
N LEU A 175 42.98 -7.91 -28.63
CA LEU A 175 41.84 -8.72 -28.20
C LEU A 175 41.13 -8.07 -27.00
N VAL A 176 41.89 -7.67 -25.97
CA VAL A 176 41.34 -7.00 -24.78
C VAL A 176 40.69 -5.66 -25.14
N GLN A 177 41.27 -4.90 -26.08
CA GLN A 177 40.67 -3.65 -26.57
C GLN A 177 39.32 -3.91 -27.27
N GLN A 178 39.24 -4.92 -28.13
CA GLN A 178 38.00 -5.28 -28.81
C GLN A 178 36.92 -5.77 -27.83
N GLU A 179 37.32 -6.53 -26.80
CA GLU A 179 36.42 -6.93 -25.71
C GLU A 179 35.93 -5.73 -24.91
N LEU A 180 36.81 -4.75 -24.64
CA LEU A 180 36.46 -3.52 -23.93
C LEU A 180 35.48 -2.65 -24.73
N GLU A 181 35.73 -2.44 -26.03
CA GLU A 181 34.78 -1.74 -26.93
C GLU A 181 33.41 -2.43 -26.93
N SER A 182 33.40 -3.75 -27.08
CA SER A 182 32.17 -4.54 -27.00
C SER A 182 31.48 -4.46 -25.64
N ALA A 183 32.24 -4.20 -24.57
CA ALA A 183 31.71 -4.05 -23.21
C ALA A 183 31.11 -2.66 -22.97
N VAL A 184 31.71 -1.62 -23.56
CA VAL A 184 31.18 -0.23 -23.58
C VAL A 184 29.85 -0.18 -24.33
N ASP A 185 29.79 -0.75 -25.55
CA ASP A 185 28.54 -0.82 -26.33
C ASP A 185 27.40 -1.52 -25.56
N ARG A 186 27.73 -2.57 -24.81
CA ARG A 186 26.77 -3.27 -23.95
C ARG A 186 26.33 -2.41 -22.77
N MET A 187 27.25 -1.66 -22.17
CA MET A 187 26.94 -0.74 -21.08
C MET A 187 25.95 0.33 -21.51
N GLU A 188 26.17 0.95 -22.67
CA GLU A 188 25.26 1.97 -23.21
C GLU A 188 23.83 1.43 -23.39
N ARG A 189 23.69 0.24 -23.98
CA ARG A 189 22.39 -0.43 -24.13
C ARG A 189 21.74 -0.75 -22.79
N LEU A 190 22.52 -1.14 -21.77
CA LEU A 190 21.99 -1.42 -20.44
C LEU A 190 21.53 -0.15 -19.73
N CYS A 191 22.26 0.96 -19.87
CA CYS A 191 21.86 2.28 -19.35
C CYS A 191 20.54 2.74 -20.00
N GLU A 192 20.41 2.61 -21.31
CA GLU A 192 19.16 2.93 -22.00
C GLU A 192 18.01 2.04 -21.53
N LYS A 193 18.28 0.73 -21.35
CA LYS A 193 17.29 -0.18 -20.79
C LYS A 193 16.89 0.19 -19.36
N GLN A 194 17.82 0.68 -18.55
CA GLN A 194 17.56 1.13 -17.19
C GLN A 194 16.64 2.36 -17.19
N LYS A 195 16.88 3.34 -18.06
CA LYS A 195 16.01 4.51 -18.26
C LYS A 195 14.58 4.07 -18.58
N GLN A 196 14.41 3.20 -19.57
CA GLN A 196 13.11 2.67 -19.96
C GLN A 196 12.39 1.96 -18.79
N VAL A 197 13.09 1.08 -18.08
CA VAL A 197 12.49 0.32 -16.97
C VAL A 197 12.15 1.23 -15.79
N ALA A 198 12.94 2.28 -15.53
CA ALA A 198 12.63 3.27 -14.50
C ALA A 198 11.33 4.04 -14.84
N GLN A 199 11.16 4.43 -16.10
CA GLN A 199 9.93 5.07 -16.59
C GLN A 199 8.71 4.14 -16.47
N GLU A 200 8.83 2.88 -16.91
CA GLU A 200 7.78 1.86 -16.78
C GLU A 200 7.39 1.62 -15.31
N LEU A 201 8.37 1.52 -14.40
CA LEU A 201 8.14 1.39 -12.96
C LEU A 201 7.41 2.62 -12.40
N GLY A 202 7.85 3.81 -12.80
CA GLY A 202 7.23 5.07 -12.43
C GLY A 202 5.76 5.17 -12.83
N GLN A 203 5.46 4.79 -14.08
CA GLN A 203 4.09 4.72 -14.58
C GLN A 203 3.25 3.68 -13.84
N ALA A 204 3.80 2.50 -13.53
CA ALA A 204 3.09 1.46 -12.78
C ALA A 204 2.72 1.93 -11.36
N VAL A 205 3.62 2.65 -10.70
CA VAL A 205 3.37 3.27 -9.39
C VAL A 205 2.30 4.35 -9.50
N TYR A 206 2.31 5.12 -10.59
CA TYR A 206 1.34 6.17 -10.82
C TYR A 206 -0.07 5.66 -11.11
N GLN A 207 -0.24 4.70 -12.04
CA GLN A 207 -1.53 4.06 -12.35
C GLN A 207 -2.18 3.47 -11.09
N ARG A 208 -1.36 3.15 -10.09
CA ARG A 208 -1.82 2.70 -8.79
C ARG A 208 -2.32 3.82 -7.88
N LEU A 209 -1.82 5.05 -8.00
CA LEU A 209 -2.40 6.21 -7.32
C LEU A 209 -3.81 6.52 -7.83
N GLU A 210 -4.16 6.11 -9.04
CA GLU A 210 -5.54 6.19 -9.56
C GLU A 210 -6.53 5.30 -8.79
N ALA A 211 -6.04 4.35 -8.00
CA ALA A 211 -6.81 3.49 -7.10
C ALA A 211 -7.45 4.20 -5.89
N GLN A 212 -7.22 5.50 -5.73
CA GLN A 212 -7.80 6.27 -4.63
C GLN A 212 -9.34 6.22 -4.61
N GLU A 213 -9.99 5.98 -5.75
CA GLU A 213 -11.45 5.84 -5.82
C GLU A 213 -11.97 4.62 -5.05
N GLU A 214 -11.30 3.46 -5.15
CA GLU A 214 -11.69 2.24 -4.43
C GLU A 214 -11.50 2.39 -2.92
N VAL A 215 -10.44 3.09 -2.52
CA VAL A 215 -10.21 3.47 -1.12
C VAL A 215 -11.32 4.41 -0.64
N GLY A 216 -11.76 5.32 -1.50
CA GLY A 216 -12.88 6.21 -1.24
C GLY A 216 -14.17 5.47 -0.93
N GLU A 217 -14.49 4.43 -1.70
CA GLU A 217 -15.67 3.60 -1.45
C GLU A 217 -15.57 2.87 -0.12
N VAL A 218 -14.41 2.30 0.23
CA VAL A 218 -14.17 1.69 1.54
C VAL A 218 -14.40 2.69 2.68
N VAL A 219 -13.88 3.93 2.57
CA VAL A 219 -14.07 4.98 3.57
C VAL A 219 -15.54 5.37 3.71
N ILE A 220 -16.28 5.47 2.60
CA ILE A 220 -17.71 5.77 2.62
C ILE A 220 -18.48 4.69 3.37
N GLN A 221 -18.22 3.41 3.07
CA GLN A 221 -18.91 2.30 3.75
C GLN A 221 -18.55 2.22 5.22
N ILE A 222 -17.27 2.38 5.58
CA ILE A 222 -16.82 2.45 6.97
C ILE A 222 -17.54 3.57 7.72
N ARG A 223 -17.62 4.78 7.16
CA ARG A 223 -18.29 5.92 7.82
C ARG A 223 -19.79 5.68 8.02
N ARG A 224 -20.46 4.99 7.08
CA ARG A 224 -21.86 4.59 7.24
C ARG A 224 -22.06 3.64 8.43
N GLU A 225 -21.16 2.69 8.62
CA GLU A 225 -21.24 1.69 9.70
C GLU A 225 -21.10 2.27 11.10
N ILE A 226 -20.36 3.38 11.24
CA ILE A 226 -20.16 4.10 12.50
C ILE A 226 -21.04 5.34 12.63
N GLU A 227 -22.02 5.48 11.72
CA GLU A 227 -23.00 6.57 11.71
C GLU A 227 -22.33 7.97 11.65
N LEU A 228 -21.17 8.09 11.00
CA LEU A 228 -20.48 9.36 10.82
C LEU A 228 -20.92 10.05 9.52
N PRO A 229 -21.38 11.31 9.57
CA PRO A 229 -21.88 12.01 8.39
C PRO A 229 -20.78 12.24 7.36
N LEU A 230 -21.10 11.89 6.11
CA LEU A 230 -20.27 12.14 4.92
C LEU A 230 -21.20 12.32 3.72
N GLU A 231 -20.97 13.35 2.93
CA GLU A 231 -21.61 13.52 1.62
C GLU A 231 -20.82 12.69 0.58
N PRO A 232 -21.34 11.53 0.12
CA PRO A 232 -20.55 10.61 -0.71
C PRO A 232 -20.11 11.24 -2.03
N GLU A 233 -21.01 11.99 -2.68
CA GLU A 233 -20.73 12.64 -3.96
C GLU A 233 -19.65 13.70 -3.85
N ARG A 234 -19.69 14.50 -2.79
CA ARG A 234 -18.67 15.52 -2.53
C ARG A 234 -17.31 14.89 -2.26
N TYR A 235 -17.29 13.79 -1.51
CA TYR A 235 -16.05 13.07 -1.22
C TYR A 235 -15.46 12.39 -2.45
N LYS A 236 -16.29 11.72 -3.27
CA LYS A 236 -15.87 11.13 -4.55
C LYS A 236 -15.32 12.19 -5.50
N LYS A 237 -15.98 13.34 -5.60
CA LYS A 237 -15.48 14.48 -6.37
C LYS A 237 -14.11 14.95 -5.85
N TYR A 238 -13.95 15.12 -4.55
CA TYR A 238 -12.65 15.49 -3.96
C TYR A 238 -11.53 14.51 -4.33
N LEU A 239 -11.78 13.20 -4.27
CA LEU A 239 -10.80 12.18 -4.65
C LEU A 239 -10.45 12.26 -6.15
N LYS A 240 -11.46 12.50 -7.00
CA LYS A 240 -11.25 12.72 -8.44
C LYS A 240 -10.38 13.95 -8.71
N ASP A 241 -10.68 15.08 -8.07
CA ASP A 241 -9.93 16.33 -8.21
C ASP A 241 -8.48 16.17 -7.68
N CYS A 242 -8.28 15.39 -6.61
CA CYS A 242 -6.94 15.02 -6.13
C CYS A 242 -6.20 14.17 -7.16
N ARG A 243 -6.84 13.18 -7.78
CA ARG A 243 -6.23 12.36 -8.84
C ARG A 243 -5.81 13.22 -10.03
N GLU A 244 -6.68 14.08 -10.52
CA GLU A 244 -6.39 14.95 -11.68
C GLU A 244 -5.19 15.87 -11.41
N ARG A 245 -5.09 16.45 -10.20
CA ARG A 245 -3.92 17.25 -9.80
C ARG A 245 -2.63 16.43 -9.71
N HIS A 246 -2.69 15.20 -9.19
CA HIS A 246 -1.50 14.35 -9.16
C HIS A 246 -1.10 13.89 -10.57
N SER A 247 -2.09 13.67 -11.46
CA SER A 247 -1.85 13.29 -12.85
C SER A 247 -1.05 14.32 -13.62
N SER A 248 -1.37 15.60 -13.47
CA SER A 248 -0.65 16.67 -14.15
C SER A 248 0.82 16.71 -13.68
N HIS A 249 1.06 16.66 -12.38
CA HIS A 249 2.42 16.68 -11.83
C HIS A 249 3.25 15.47 -12.22
N VAL A 250 2.64 14.29 -12.31
CA VAL A 250 3.33 13.08 -12.73
C VAL A 250 3.66 13.15 -14.21
N THR A 251 2.72 13.61 -15.04
CA THR A 251 2.95 13.80 -16.47
C THR A 251 4.07 14.83 -16.71
N GLU A 252 4.08 15.94 -15.97
CA GLU A 252 5.15 16.93 -15.99
C GLU A 252 6.49 16.33 -15.54
N MET A 253 6.50 15.56 -14.44
CA MET A 253 7.72 14.96 -13.88
C MET A 253 8.37 13.98 -14.87
N TYR A 254 7.59 13.14 -15.55
CA TYR A 254 8.12 12.19 -16.53
C TYR A 254 8.32 12.81 -17.91
N GLY A 255 7.53 13.82 -18.30
CA GLY A 255 7.72 14.55 -19.55
C GLY A 255 8.98 15.42 -19.54
N GLY A 256 9.26 16.09 -18.41
CA GLY A 256 10.51 16.84 -18.22
C GLY A 256 11.71 15.96 -17.89
N PHE A 257 11.53 14.65 -17.68
CA PHE A 257 12.65 13.74 -17.44
C PHE A 257 13.49 13.55 -18.70
N ASP A 258 12.86 13.52 -19.87
CA ASP A 258 13.57 13.44 -21.16
C ASP A 258 14.38 14.72 -21.41
N ASP A 259 13.82 15.89 -21.08
CA ASP A 259 14.52 17.19 -21.15
C ASP A 259 15.71 17.24 -20.16
N PHE A 260 15.53 16.78 -18.92
CA PHE A 260 16.60 16.70 -17.92
C PHE A 260 17.73 15.75 -18.35
N LEU A 261 17.38 14.61 -18.95
CA LEU A 261 18.38 13.69 -19.49
C LEU A 261 19.14 14.32 -20.66
N ALA A 262 18.47 15.06 -21.53
CA ALA A 262 19.11 15.79 -22.63
C ALA A 262 20.07 16.88 -22.13
N GLU A 263 19.71 17.60 -21.06
CA GLU A 263 20.60 18.58 -20.41
C GLU A 263 21.88 17.91 -19.86
N LEU A 264 21.76 16.74 -19.23
CA LEU A 264 22.92 16.00 -18.72
C LEU A 264 23.86 15.48 -19.82
N GLU A 265 23.35 15.21 -21.02
CA GLU A 265 24.17 14.80 -22.17
C GLU A 265 24.97 15.96 -22.78
N THR A 266 24.65 17.21 -22.43
CA THR A 266 25.36 18.42 -22.89
C THR A 266 26.45 18.94 -21.93
N LEU A 267 26.58 18.36 -20.74
CA LEU A 267 27.56 18.69 -19.70
C LEU A 267 28.80 17.79 -19.74
#